data_AF-Q898Y4-F1
#
_entry.id   AF-Q898Y4-F1
#
_cell.length_a   1.000
_cell.length_b   1.000
_cell.length_c   1.000
_cell.angle_alpha   90.00
_cell.angle_beta   90.00
_cell.angle_gamma   90.00
#
_symmetry.space_group_name_H-M   'P 1'
#
loop_
_entity.id
_entity.type
_entity.pdbx_description
1 polymer ?
#
loop_
_entity_poly.entity_id
_entity_poly.type
_entity_poly.pdbx_seq_one_letter_code
_entity_poly.pdbx_strand_id
1 'polypeptide(L)'
;MSMNINKALKKQINSYKRFMLIMGFIFFILPFILLFFKILDVFFVTYLAAIELLIVIAIIAKINMERLKFSYNNGKLYISSGIRREIIVIPCDKVQFIHVQEVIRKYDKEKDFIIIILLSFNIRSRAIHPINEKFLREYPFVAYKYSKLKILMPENNYSFTVISKGRLFKYKLLDLIYSKCVNASFSEETIDKIREYRNL
;
A
#
# COMPACT_ATOMS: atom_id res chain seq x y z
N MET A 1 -2.34 -18.68 -17.92
CA MET A 1 -3.64 -17.98 -17.91
C MET A 1 -3.42 -16.59 -17.31
N SER A 2 -3.18 -15.58 -18.16
CA SER A 2 -2.84 -14.23 -17.69
C SER A 2 -4.08 -13.56 -17.08
N MET A 3 -3.94 -13.11 -15.83
CA MET A 3 -4.99 -12.39 -15.13
C MET A 3 -5.07 -10.98 -15.70
N ASN A 4 -6.23 -10.60 -16.25
CA ASN A 4 -6.45 -9.22 -16.67
C ASN A 4 -6.51 -8.31 -15.42
N ILE A 5 -5.40 -7.63 -15.11
CA ILE A 5 -5.25 -6.79 -13.91
C ILE A 5 -6.29 -5.67 -13.88
N ASN A 6 -6.69 -5.12 -15.03
CA ASN A 6 -7.74 -4.11 -15.10
C ASN A 6 -9.11 -4.65 -14.67
N LYS A 7 -9.45 -5.88 -15.07
CA LYS A 7 -10.66 -6.58 -14.60
C LYS A 7 -10.59 -6.85 -13.09
N ALA A 8 -9.43 -7.27 -12.59
CA ALA A 8 -9.20 -7.53 -11.18
C ALA A 8 -9.31 -6.23 -10.34
N LEU A 9 -8.78 -5.11 -10.84
CA LEU A 9 -8.92 -3.78 -10.24
C LEU A 9 -10.38 -3.34 -10.14
N LYS A 10 -11.16 -3.50 -11.22
CA LYS A 10 -12.61 -3.19 -11.21
C LYS A 10 -13.34 -4.05 -10.18
N LYS A 11 -13.00 -5.34 -10.09
CA LYS A 11 -13.56 -6.26 -9.08
C LYS A 11 -13.19 -5.82 -7.66
N GLN A 12 -11.96 -5.39 -7.42
CA GLN A 12 -11.52 -4.87 -6.11
C GLN A 12 -12.35 -3.65 -5.71
N ILE A 13 -12.48 -2.65 -6.60
CA ILE A 13 -13.25 -1.43 -6.33
C ILE A 13 -14.71 -1.75 -6.00
N ASN A 14 -15.34 -2.65 -6.76
CA ASN A 14 -16.71 -3.06 -6.51
C ASN A 14 -16.85 -3.84 -5.18
N SER A 15 -15.89 -4.71 -4.87
CA SER A 15 -15.85 -5.44 -3.60
C SER A 15 -15.73 -4.50 -2.41
N TYR A 16 -14.88 -3.47 -2.51
CA TYR A 16 -14.77 -2.41 -1.51
C TYR A 16 -16.08 -1.66 -1.29
N LYS A 17 -16.74 -1.22 -2.38
CA LYS A 17 -18.04 -0.52 -2.29
C LYS A 17 -19.09 -1.39 -1.59
N ARG A 18 -19.19 -2.66 -1.98
CA ARG A 18 -20.13 -3.60 -1.37
C ARG A 18 -19.85 -3.82 0.11
N PHE A 19 -18.58 -3.99 0.49
CA PHE A 19 -18.19 -4.12 1.90
C PHE A 19 -18.62 -2.90 2.70
N MET A 20 -18.36 -1.69 2.19
CA MET A 20 -18.73 -0.45 2.88
C MET A 20 -20.25 -0.30 3.02
N LEU A 21 -21.01 -0.64 1.97
CA LEU A 21 -22.48 -0.60 2.02
C LEU A 21 -23.04 -1.60 3.03
N ILE A 22 -22.56 -2.84 3.03
CA ILE A 22 -23.05 -3.89 3.96
C ILE A 22 -22.69 -3.52 5.40
N MET A 23 -21.44 -3.14 5.67
CA MET A 23 -21.02 -2.78 7.04
C MET A 23 -21.76 -1.54 7.55
N GLY A 24 -21.94 -0.53 6.70
CA GLY A 24 -22.76 0.65 7.05
C GLY A 24 -24.20 0.27 7.33
N PHE A 25 -24.80 -0.61 6.53
CA PHE A 25 -26.17 -1.09 6.78
C PHE A 25 -26.28 -1.84 8.11
N ILE A 26 -25.35 -2.74 8.42
CA ILE A 26 -25.32 -3.51 9.67
C ILE A 26 -25.21 -2.57 10.89
N PHE A 27 -24.32 -1.57 10.80
CA PHE A 27 -24.11 -0.56 11.85
C PHE A 27 -25.40 0.20 12.22
N PHE A 28 -26.28 0.45 11.26
CA PHE A 28 -27.55 1.14 11.51
C PHE A 28 -28.71 0.20 11.86
N ILE A 29 -28.76 -1.01 11.28
CA ILE A 29 -29.89 -1.91 11.50
C ILE A 29 -29.88 -2.53 12.90
N LEU A 30 -28.70 -2.83 13.45
CA LEU A 30 -28.57 -3.44 14.78
C LEU A 30 -29.15 -2.55 15.91
N PRO A 31 -28.77 -1.27 16.05
CA PRO A 31 -29.37 -0.39 17.05
C PRO A 31 -30.86 -0.15 16.78
N PHE A 32 -31.26 -0.07 15.50
CA PHE A 32 -32.66 0.10 15.13
C PHE A 32 -33.54 -1.06 15.60
N ILE A 33 -33.09 -2.31 15.44
CA ILE A 33 -33.80 -3.50 15.93
C ILE A 33 -33.97 -3.42 17.45
N LEU A 34 -32.92 -3.10 18.20
CA LEU A 34 -32.99 -3.01 19.67
C LEU A 34 -34.04 -1.99 20.14
N LEU A 35 -34.05 -0.82 19.49
CA LEU A 35 -35.00 0.25 19.76
C LEU A 35 -36.44 -0.12 19.37
N PHE A 36 -36.63 -0.74 18.20
CA PHE A 36 -37.94 -1.11 17.69
C PHE A 36 -38.63 -2.15 18.58
N PHE A 37 -37.88 -3.17 19.04
CA PHE A 37 -38.39 -4.18 19.96
C PHE A 37 -38.37 -3.74 21.44
N LYS A 38 -37.91 -2.51 21.73
CA LYS A 38 -37.80 -1.95 23.09
C LYS A 38 -36.97 -2.82 24.06
N ILE A 39 -35.97 -3.51 23.53
CA ILE A 39 -35.08 -4.38 24.32
C ILE A 39 -33.94 -3.51 24.85
N LEU A 40 -34.23 -2.70 25.88
CA LEU A 40 -33.30 -1.72 26.47
C LEU A 40 -32.55 -2.24 27.70
N ASP A 41 -32.48 -3.57 27.85
CA ASP A 41 -31.74 -4.16 28.95
C ASP A 41 -30.23 -3.91 28.81
N VAL A 42 -29.59 -3.59 29.93
CA VAL A 42 -28.19 -3.14 30.01
C VAL A 42 -27.23 -4.15 29.37
N PHE A 43 -27.53 -5.45 29.48
CA PHE A 43 -26.73 -6.51 28.88
C PHE A 43 -26.70 -6.38 27.35
N PHE A 44 -27.87 -6.23 26.72
CA PHE A 44 -27.99 -6.11 25.26
C PHE A 44 -27.40 -4.81 24.74
N VAL A 45 -27.59 -3.71 25.45
CA VAL A 45 -27.02 -2.40 25.08
C VAL A 45 -25.49 -2.43 25.11
N THR A 46 -24.91 -3.05 26.14
CA THR A 46 -23.44 -3.18 26.27
C THR A 46 -22.87 -4.07 25.16
N TYR A 47 -23.54 -5.18 24.85
CA TYR A 47 -23.12 -6.09 23.79
C TYR A 47 -23.19 -5.43 22.41
N LEU A 48 -24.26 -4.67 22.14
CA LEU A 48 -24.39 -3.87 20.93
C LEU A 48 -23.23 -2.87 20.79
N ALA A 49 -22.90 -2.14 21.86
CA ALA A 49 -21.77 -1.20 21.84
C ALA A 49 -20.44 -1.87 21.48
N ALA A 50 -20.19 -3.08 21.99
CA ALA A 50 -19.01 -3.86 21.64
C ALA A 50 -18.99 -4.29 20.16
N ILE A 51 -20.13 -4.75 19.62
CA ILE A 51 -20.25 -5.10 18.19
C ILE A 51 -20.01 -3.87 17.31
N GLU A 52 -20.62 -2.73 17.63
CA GLU A 52 -20.45 -1.51 16.83
C GLU A 52 -19.00 -1.04 16.80
N LEU A 53 -18.29 -1.15 17.93
CA LEU A 53 -16.85 -0.88 17.98
C LEU A 53 -16.06 -1.79 17.03
N LEU A 54 -16.39 -3.09 16.98
CA LEU A 54 -15.74 -4.04 16.07
C LEU A 54 -16.03 -3.72 14.59
N ILE A 55 -17.26 -3.31 14.26
CA ILE A 55 -17.63 -2.89 12.90
C ILE A 55 -16.81 -1.68 12.47
N VAL A 56 -16.71 -0.66 13.34
CA VAL A 56 -15.90 0.53 13.06
C VAL A 56 -14.43 0.16 12.84
N ILE A 57 -13.85 -0.70 13.69
CA ILE A 57 -12.47 -1.18 13.53
C ILE A 57 -12.30 -1.90 12.18
N ALA A 58 -13.25 -2.75 11.78
CA ALA A 58 -13.21 -3.47 10.50
C ALA A 58 -13.26 -2.52 9.30
N ILE A 59 -14.11 -1.49 9.35
CA ILE A 59 -14.18 -0.44 8.32
C ILE A 59 -12.85 0.30 8.22
N ILE A 60 -12.29 0.75 9.34
CA ILE A 60 -10.99 1.44 9.40
C ILE A 60 -9.90 0.55 8.79
N ALA A 61 -9.81 -0.71 9.21
CA ALA A 61 -8.83 -1.65 8.67
C ALA A 61 -8.95 -1.81 7.15
N LYS A 62 -10.18 -1.95 6.64
CA LYS A 62 -10.44 -2.05 5.20
C LYS A 62 -10.01 -0.81 4.43
N ILE A 63 -10.34 0.39 4.93
CA ILE A 63 -9.89 1.67 4.34
C ILE A 63 -8.37 1.72 4.29
N ASN A 64 -7.69 1.39 5.38
CA ASN A 64 -6.23 1.43 5.47
C ASN A 64 -5.54 0.51 4.45
N MET A 65 -6.13 -0.66 4.18
CA MET A 65 -5.56 -1.63 3.25
C MET A 65 -5.70 -1.19 1.79
N GLU A 66 -6.84 -0.61 1.42
CA GLU A 66 -7.15 -0.31 0.02
C GLU A 66 -6.72 1.09 -0.42
N ARG A 67 -6.45 1.99 0.53
CA ARG A 67 -6.08 3.36 0.23
C ARG A 67 -4.63 3.46 -0.24
N LEU A 68 -4.49 3.71 -1.54
CA LEU A 68 -3.26 4.18 -2.18
C LEU A 68 -3.63 5.22 -3.23
N LYS A 69 -3.15 6.44 -3.05
CA LYS A 69 -3.32 7.55 -3.98
C LYS A 69 -1.94 8.00 -4.44
N PHE A 70 -1.80 8.26 -5.72
CA PHE A 70 -0.56 8.77 -6.26
C PHE A 70 -0.80 9.66 -7.47
N SER A 71 0.13 10.59 -7.69
CA SER A 71 0.17 11.45 -8.87
C SER A 71 1.61 11.80 -9.21
N TYR A 72 1.80 12.28 -10.44
CA TYR A 72 3.08 12.80 -10.91
C TYR A 72 2.87 14.26 -11.33
N ASN A 73 3.71 15.16 -10.83
CA ASN A 73 3.71 16.56 -11.22
C ASN A 73 5.13 17.14 -11.13
N ASN A 74 5.55 17.92 -12.12
CA ASN A 74 6.83 18.63 -12.15
C ASN A 74 8.05 17.78 -11.74
N GLY A 75 8.21 16.57 -12.30
CA GLY A 75 9.33 15.68 -11.98
C GLY A 75 9.22 14.97 -10.63
N LYS A 76 8.15 15.18 -9.87
CA LYS A 76 7.95 14.61 -8.53
C LYS A 76 6.77 13.65 -8.50
N LEU A 77 6.97 12.52 -7.83
CA LEU A 77 5.92 11.58 -7.44
C LEU A 77 5.34 11.97 -6.09
N TYR A 78 4.03 12.03 -6.02
CA TYR A 78 3.27 12.22 -4.79
C TYR A 78 2.59 10.89 -4.47
N ILE A 79 2.84 10.33 -3.29
CA ILE A 79 2.30 9.03 -2.89
C ILE A 79 1.70 9.17 -1.49
N SER A 80 0.44 8.77 -1.33
CA SER A 80 -0.25 8.70 -0.04
C SER A 80 -0.82 7.30 0.15
N SER A 81 -0.50 6.67 1.27
CA SER A 81 -0.77 5.27 1.55
C SER A 81 -1.40 5.11 2.92
N GLY A 82 -2.48 4.31 3.01
CA GLY A 82 -3.19 4.05 4.24
C GLY A 82 -4.02 5.24 4.75
N ILE A 83 -4.42 5.17 6.02
CA ILE A 83 -5.26 6.20 6.67
C ILE A 83 -4.46 7.45 7.04
N ARG A 84 -3.17 7.28 7.35
CA ARG A 84 -2.29 8.41 7.66
C ARG A 84 -2.15 9.25 6.39
N ARG A 85 -2.64 10.48 6.43
CA ARG A 85 -2.66 11.43 5.30
C ARG A 85 -1.27 11.98 4.95
N GLU A 86 -0.21 11.29 5.34
CA GLU A 86 1.15 11.69 5.00
C GLU A 86 1.34 11.48 3.50
N ILE A 87 1.69 12.57 2.82
CA ILE A 87 2.01 12.57 1.39
C ILE A 87 3.53 12.50 1.32
N ILE A 88 4.02 11.42 0.73
CA ILE A 88 5.43 11.24 0.39
C ILE A 88 5.66 11.94 -0.94
N VAL A 89 6.65 12.83 -1.00
CA VAL A 89 7.07 13.48 -2.23
C VAL A 89 8.44 12.95 -2.60
N ILE A 90 8.55 12.32 -3.77
CA ILE A 90 9.77 11.67 -4.25
C ILE A 90 10.15 12.28 -5.61
N PRO A 91 11.25 13.02 -5.69
CA PRO A 91 11.79 13.46 -6.98
C PRO A 91 12.22 12.24 -7.82
N CYS A 92 11.75 12.13 -9.06
CA CYS A 92 12.05 10.97 -9.92
C CYS A 92 13.54 10.82 -10.25
N ASP A 93 14.26 11.94 -10.33
CA ASP A 93 15.72 11.99 -10.54
C ASP A 93 16.50 11.39 -9.35
N LYS A 94 15.87 11.31 -8.18
CA LYS A 94 16.45 10.72 -6.98
C LYS A 94 16.06 9.27 -6.74
N VAL A 95 15.24 8.67 -7.60
CA VAL A 95 14.90 7.25 -7.53
C VAL A 95 16.02 6.44 -8.17
N GLN A 96 16.71 5.62 -7.38
CA GLN A 96 17.87 4.85 -7.84
C GLN A 96 17.50 3.44 -8.26
N PHE A 97 16.72 2.75 -7.43
CA PHE A 97 16.36 1.35 -7.65
C PHE A 97 14.96 1.04 -7.13
N ILE A 98 14.19 0.28 -7.91
CA ILE A 98 12.88 -0.24 -7.52
C ILE A 98 12.95 -1.75 -7.51
N HIS A 99 12.46 -2.34 -6.41
CA HIS A 99 12.29 -3.77 -6.27
C HIS A 99 10.87 -4.10 -5.81
N VAL A 100 10.36 -5.22 -6.30
CA VAL A 100 9.10 -5.82 -5.86
C VAL A 100 9.41 -7.09 -5.09
N GLN A 101 8.86 -7.19 -3.88
CA GLN A 101 8.94 -8.41 -3.08
C GLN A 101 7.55 -9.00 -2.90
N GLU A 102 7.36 -10.25 -3.30
CA GLU A 102 6.10 -10.96 -3.07
C GLU A 102 5.89 -11.22 -1.58
N VAL A 103 4.65 -11.04 -1.13
CA VAL A 103 4.24 -11.26 0.26
C VAL A 103 2.93 -12.02 0.30
N ILE A 104 2.81 -12.94 1.25
CA ILE A 104 1.54 -13.62 1.53
C ILE A 104 0.80 -12.80 2.58
N ARG A 105 -0.41 -12.37 2.26
CA ARG A 105 -1.23 -11.59 3.21
C ARG A 105 -1.65 -12.49 4.37
N LYS A 106 -1.37 -12.05 5.60
CA LYS A 106 -1.67 -12.84 6.82
C LYS A 106 -3.15 -13.19 6.99
N TYR A 107 -4.06 -12.32 6.53
CA TYR A 107 -5.49 -12.43 6.80
C TYR A 107 -6.24 -13.38 5.86
N ASP A 108 -5.86 -13.42 4.58
CA ASP A 108 -6.58 -14.19 3.55
C ASP A 108 -5.67 -15.15 2.75
N LYS A 109 -4.38 -15.22 3.10
CA LYS A 109 -3.36 -16.05 2.44
C LYS A 109 -3.22 -15.80 0.93
N GLU A 110 -3.77 -14.71 0.42
CA GLU A 110 -3.62 -14.35 -0.99
C GLU A 110 -2.24 -13.76 -1.24
N LYS A 111 -1.73 -14.01 -2.46
CA LYS A 111 -0.50 -13.37 -2.95
C LYS A 111 -0.74 -11.88 -3.12
N ASP A 112 0.20 -11.09 -2.61
CA ASP A 112 0.33 -9.66 -2.82
C ASP A 112 1.82 -9.35 -2.96
N PHE A 113 2.19 -8.08 -3.10
CA PHE A 113 3.60 -7.69 -3.16
C PHE A 113 3.83 -6.32 -2.56
N ILE A 114 5.01 -6.04 -2.03
CA ILE A 114 5.40 -4.70 -1.61
C ILE A 114 6.33 -4.08 -2.65
N ILE A 115 6.29 -2.75 -2.76
CA ILE A 115 7.23 -2.00 -3.59
C ILE A 115 8.26 -1.37 -2.65
N ILE A 116 9.53 -1.67 -2.86
CA ILE A 116 10.65 -1.08 -2.14
C ILE A 116 11.35 -0.13 -3.09
N ILE A 117 11.46 1.13 -2.70
CA ILE A 117 12.07 2.19 -3.50
C ILE A 117 13.31 2.68 -2.77
N LEU A 118 14.47 2.56 -3.43
CA LEU A 118 15.74 3.10 -2.97
C LEU A 118 15.98 4.50 -3.56
N LEU A 119 16.38 5.43 -2.70
CA LEU A 119 16.50 6.85 -3.01
C LEU A 119 17.94 7.33 -2.74
N SER A 120 18.45 8.24 -3.57
CA SER A 120 19.77 8.89 -3.40
C SER A 120 19.73 10.19 -2.59
N PHE A 121 18.78 10.32 -1.68
CA PHE A 121 18.70 11.43 -0.75
C PHE A 121 18.10 10.99 0.56
N ASN A 122 18.32 11.79 1.61
CA ASN A 122 17.60 11.66 2.87
C ASN A 122 16.58 12.79 2.98
N ILE A 123 15.37 12.44 3.39
CA ILE A 123 14.37 13.40 3.85
C ILE A 123 13.87 12.96 5.21
N ARG A 124 13.64 13.93 6.10
CA ARG A 124 12.92 13.70 7.35
C ARG A 124 11.42 13.54 7.04
N SER A 125 11.02 12.34 6.67
CA SER A 125 9.62 11.94 6.55
C SER A 125 9.43 10.62 7.29
N ARG A 126 8.29 10.43 7.97
CA ARG A 126 8.01 9.15 8.66
C ARG A 126 7.90 7.97 7.70
N ALA A 127 7.69 8.24 6.41
CA ALA A 127 7.56 7.19 5.40
C ALA A 127 8.85 6.92 4.61
N ILE A 128 9.86 7.80 4.73
CA ILE A 128 11.19 7.65 4.12
C ILE A 128 12.18 7.39 5.24
N HIS A 129 12.77 6.21 5.24
CA HIS A 129 13.61 5.74 6.32
C HIS A 129 15.08 5.76 5.87
N PRO A 130 16.02 6.21 6.72
CA PRO A 130 17.43 6.04 6.44
C PRO A 130 17.77 4.54 6.39
N ILE A 131 18.79 4.17 5.60
CA ILE A 131 19.30 2.80 5.61
C ILE A 131 19.78 2.45 7.02
N ASN A 132 19.33 1.32 7.56
CA ASN A 132 19.70 0.83 8.89
C ASN A 132 19.90 -0.69 8.88
N GLU A 133 20.38 -1.25 9.98
CA GLU A 133 20.59 -2.70 10.09
C GLU A 133 19.32 -3.51 9.83
N LYS A 134 18.17 -3.00 10.27
CA LYS A 134 16.88 -3.66 10.05
C LYS A 134 16.59 -3.80 8.56
N PHE A 135 16.82 -2.76 7.76
CA PHE A 135 16.68 -2.80 6.31
C PHE A 135 17.61 -3.84 5.68
N LEU A 136 18.88 -3.90 6.12
CA LEU A 136 19.84 -4.86 5.60
C LEU A 136 19.42 -6.31 5.82
N ARG A 137 18.76 -6.58 6.95
CA ARG A 137 18.23 -7.92 7.29
C ARG A 137 16.90 -8.21 6.61
N GLU A 138 15.99 -7.24 6.55
CA GLU A 138 14.62 -7.42 6.06
C GLU A 138 14.54 -7.47 4.53
N TYR A 139 15.42 -6.75 3.83
CA TYR A 139 15.43 -6.63 2.37
C TYR A 139 16.83 -6.94 1.78
N PRO A 140 17.33 -8.18 1.92
CA PRO A 140 18.72 -8.53 1.59
C PRO A 140 19.08 -8.27 0.12
N PHE A 141 18.15 -8.50 -0.81
CA PHE A 141 18.38 -8.22 -2.23
C PHE A 141 18.54 -6.72 -2.53
N VAL A 142 17.69 -5.89 -1.92
CA VAL A 142 17.78 -4.43 -2.06
C VAL A 142 19.04 -3.91 -1.35
N ALA A 143 19.41 -4.51 -0.22
CA ALA A 143 20.64 -4.22 0.50
C ALA A 143 21.90 -4.50 -0.34
N TYR A 144 21.91 -5.60 -1.11
CA TYR A 144 22.98 -5.90 -2.05
C TYR A 144 23.09 -4.88 -3.18
N LYS A 145 21.96 -4.37 -3.69
CA LYS A 145 21.98 -3.28 -4.70
C LYS A 145 22.42 -1.96 -4.10
N TYR A 146 21.99 -1.67 -2.88
CA TYR A 146 22.44 -0.51 -2.12
C TYR A 146 23.96 -0.51 -1.91
N SER A 147 24.55 -1.63 -1.49
CA SER A 147 26.00 -1.70 -1.23
C SER A 147 26.82 -1.40 -2.48
N LYS A 148 26.40 -1.91 -3.65
CA LYS A 148 27.01 -1.56 -4.94
C LYS A 148 26.94 -0.07 -5.24
N LEU A 149 25.77 0.54 -5.06
CA LEU A 149 25.58 1.97 -5.29
C LEU A 149 26.41 2.83 -4.32
N LYS A 150 26.54 2.40 -3.07
CA LYS A 150 27.35 3.10 -2.06
C LYS A 150 28.85 3.06 -2.37
N ILE A 151 29.33 1.96 -2.97
CA ILE A 151 30.73 1.88 -3.44
C ILE A 151 30.97 2.82 -4.63
N LEU A 152 30.02 2.85 -5.58
CA LEU A 152 30.13 3.70 -6.77
C LEU A 152 30.00 5.20 -6.45
N MET A 153 29.14 5.55 -5.50
CA MET A 153 28.85 6.93 -5.10
C MET A 153 28.82 7.03 -3.57
N PRO A 154 30.01 7.09 -2.92
CA PRO A 154 30.12 7.09 -1.47
C PRO A 154 29.57 8.38 -0.83
N GLU A 155 29.62 9.50 -1.54
CA GLU A 155 29.12 10.80 -1.06
C GLU A 155 27.60 10.84 -0.90
N ASN A 156 26.87 9.96 -1.60
CA ASN A 156 25.42 9.98 -1.59
C ASN A 156 24.87 9.43 -0.27
N ASN A 157 23.88 10.15 0.25
CA ASN A 157 23.02 9.68 1.33
C ASN A 157 21.89 8.87 0.74
N TYR A 158 21.68 7.66 1.28
CA TYR A 158 20.64 6.77 0.79
C TYR A 158 19.54 6.59 1.82
N SER A 159 18.31 6.52 1.33
CA SER A 159 17.14 6.17 2.10
C SER A 159 16.27 5.20 1.31
N PHE A 160 15.25 4.66 1.97
CA PHE A 160 14.29 3.77 1.34
C PHE A 160 12.86 4.09 1.80
N THR A 161 11.91 3.73 0.95
CA THR A 161 10.50 3.70 1.32
C THR A 161 9.86 2.40 0.86
N VAL A 162 8.85 1.96 1.60
CA VAL A 162 8.14 0.70 1.34
C VAL A 162 6.65 0.98 1.17
N ILE A 163 6.12 0.69 -0.01
CA ILE A 163 4.70 0.81 -0.31
C ILE A 163 4.06 -0.58 -0.19
N SER A 164 3.38 -0.80 0.94
CA SER A 164 2.71 -2.08 1.23
C SER A 164 1.19 -2.07 0.98
N LYS A 165 0.54 -0.91 1.10
CA LYS A 165 -0.92 -0.77 0.94
C LYS A 165 -1.32 -0.51 -0.52
N GLY A 166 -2.63 -0.53 -0.80
CA GLY A 166 -3.20 -0.26 -2.12
C GLY A 166 -3.59 -1.49 -2.92
N ARG A 167 -3.20 -2.70 -2.48
CA ARG A 167 -3.47 -3.96 -3.18
C ARG A 167 -3.12 -3.83 -4.67
N LEU A 168 -4.04 -4.10 -5.58
CA LEU A 168 -3.80 -4.05 -7.03
C LEU A 168 -3.46 -2.64 -7.55
N PHE A 169 -3.76 -1.55 -6.83
CA PHE A 169 -3.33 -0.20 -7.24
C PHE A 169 -1.81 -0.06 -7.28
N LYS A 170 -1.05 -0.94 -6.60
CA LYS A 170 0.41 -0.99 -6.70
C LYS A 170 0.89 -1.23 -8.13
N TYR A 171 0.16 -2.01 -8.95
CA TYR A 171 0.48 -2.17 -10.37
C TYR A 171 0.46 -0.85 -11.14
N LYS A 172 -0.58 -0.02 -10.91
CA LYS A 172 -0.67 1.31 -11.52
C LYS A 172 0.44 2.26 -11.05
N LEU A 173 0.82 2.15 -9.77
CA LEU A 173 1.93 2.93 -9.24
C LEU A 173 3.26 2.52 -9.89
N LEU A 174 3.53 1.21 -10.03
CA LEU A 174 4.73 0.72 -10.71
C LEU A 174 4.79 1.19 -12.16
N ASP A 175 3.67 1.10 -12.89
CA ASP A 175 3.55 1.56 -14.26
C ASP A 175 3.86 3.07 -14.40
N LEU A 176 3.36 3.88 -13.46
CA LEU A 176 3.66 5.31 -13.40
C LEU A 176 5.15 5.57 -13.11
N ILE A 177 5.73 4.88 -12.13
CA ILE A 177 7.15 5.03 -11.78
C ILE A 177 8.02 4.65 -12.98
N TYR A 178 7.74 3.52 -13.62
CA TYR A 178 8.45 3.04 -14.80
C TYR A 178 8.39 4.04 -15.96
N SER A 179 7.22 4.64 -16.19
CA SER A 179 7.04 5.59 -17.30
C SER A 179 7.62 6.98 -17.04
N LYS A 180 7.84 7.37 -15.77
CA LYS A 180 8.20 8.76 -15.41
C LYS A 180 9.59 8.90 -14.78
N CYS A 181 10.06 7.90 -14.05
CA CYS A 181 11.38 7.93 -13.42
C CYS A 181 12.40 7.18 -14.29
N VAL A 182 12.77 7.77 -15.43
CA VAL A 182 13.58 7.14 -16.48
C VAL A 182 14.99 6.74 -16.01
N ASN A 183 15.57 7.49 -15.08
CA ASN A 183 16.92 7.22 -14.56
C ASN A 183 16.98 6.08 -13.54
N ALA A 184 15.82 5.54 -13.13
CA ALA A 184 15.77 4.50 -12.12
C ALA A 184 16.09 3.14 -12.72
N SER A 185 16.78 2.30 -11.94
CA SER A 185 16.97 0.89 -12.25
C SER A 185 15.85 0.04 -11.64
N PHE A 186 15.49 -1.07 -12.29
CA PHE A 186 14.38 -1.93 -11.88
C PHE A 186 14.87 -3.37 -11.74
N SER A 187 14.37 -4.09 -10.73
CA SER A 187 14.61 -5.53 -10.63
C SER A 187 13.79 -6.31 -11.66
N GLU A 188 14.22 -7.53 -11.98
CA GLU A 188 13.51 -8.41 -12.93
C GLU A 188 12.06 -8.66 -12.48
N GLU A 189 11.86 -8.93 -11.19
CA GLU A 189 10.53 -9.13 -10.61
C GLU A 189 9.64 -7.89 -10.77
N THR A 190 10.25 -6.70 -10.73
CA THR A 190 9.51 -5.44 -10.95
C THR A 190 9.08 -5.31 -12.40
N ILE A 191 9.98 -5.62 -13.35
CA ILE A 191 9.68 -5.61 -14.78
C ILE A 191 8.58 -6.62 -15.11
N ASP A 192 8.61 -7.80 -14.51
CA ASP A 192 7.59 -8.84 -14.73
C ASP A 192 6.21 -8.40 -14.24
N LYS A 193 6.11 -7.72 -13.09
CA LYS A 193 4.82 -7.14 -12.64
C LYS A 193 4.32 -6.02 -13.56
N ILE A 194 5.22 -5.22 -14.13
CA ILE A 194 4.84 -4.18 -15.10
C ILE A 194 4.33 -4.82 -16.41
N ARG A 195 5.00 -5.87 -16.89
CA ARG A 195 4.56 -6.66 -18.04
C ARG A 195 3.18 -7.30 -17.80
N GLU A 196 3.00 -7.93 -16.64
CA GLU A 196 1.72 -8.49 -16.20
C GLU A 196 0.60 -7.44 -16.22
N TYR A 197 0.87 -6.22 -15.78
CA TYR A 197 -0.10 -5.12 -15.82
C TYR A 197 -0.44 -4.66 -17.23
N ARG A 198 0.57 -4.54 -18.10
CA ARG A 198 0.42 -4.08 -19.50
C ARG A 198 -0.11 -5.17 -20.43
N ASN A 199 -0.21 -6.43 -19.98
CA ASN A 199 -0.49 -7.60 -20.80
C ASN A 199 0.54 -7.78 -21.94
N LEU A 200 1.81 -7.51 -21.64
CA LEU A 200 2.97 -7.80 -22.49
C LEU A 200 3.56 -9.15 -22.10
#